data_AF-A0A1I5TBN9-F1
#
_entry.id   AF-A0A1I5TBN9-F1
#
_cell.length_a   1.000
_cell.length_b   1.000
_cell.length_c   1.000
_cell.angle_alpha   90.00
_cell.angle_beta   90.00
_cell.angle_gamma   90.00
#
_symmetry.space_group_name_H-M   'P 1'
#
loop_
_entity.id
_entity.type
_entity.pdbx_description
1 polymer ?
#
loop_
_entity_poly.entity_id
_entity_poly.type
_entity_poly.pdbx_seq_one_letter_code
_entity_poly.pdbx_strand_id
1 'polypeptide(L)'
;MDRFNFSKIESFFSKERLNTYQRILRTTNTHLILKHYIWNINLSKSLYISLQNLEVSLRNSIHNNLSKYYAKKIDDYNALRKSIDHNFTLVKHDAWFDLPGLLEEREIYKIKQTTSNLLKHYKEITTGKIVAELNFGFWSRLFASDYEIKIWHRCIKEIFPNMPRSIRTRKILSKRMNKFRKLRNRIFHHEPIFHIENLLEVHNEIIETIGWINKDVQKFTLFFDDFKAIYSYGKDLIELRLMNRDFTYHKFIEIIINEEQQNNINLKVSNKEINITVKNT
;
A
#
# COMPACT_ATOMS: atom_id res chain seq x y z
N MET A 1 34.99 -11.16 15.09
CA MET A 1 33.93 -11.52 16.04
C MET A 1 32.62 -10.95 15.52
N ASP A 2 31.63 -11.80 15.26
CA ASP A 2 30.31 -11.34 14.83
C ASP A 2 29.73 -10.37 15.87
N ARG A 3 29.30 -9.20 15.41
CA ARG A 3 28.73 -8.10 16.21
C ARG A 3 27.50 -8.52 17.02
N PHE A 4 26.84 -9.58 16.58
CA PHE A 4 25.62 -10.11 17.15
C PHE A 4 25.75 -11.62 17.32
N ASN A 5 25.27 -12.12 18.46
CA ASN A 5 25.08 -13.55 18.63
C ASN A 5 23.81 -13.96 17.86
N PHE A 6 23.99 -14.35 16.59
CA PHE A 6 22.88 -14.66 15.69
C PHE A 6 22.02 -15.84 16.17
N SER A 7 22.60 -16.84 16.84
CA SER A 7 21.83 -17.96 17.40
C SER A 7 20.97 -17.53 18.58
N LYS A 8 21.48 -16.63 19.44
CA LYS A 8 20.69 -16.01 20.51
C LYS A 8 19.55 -15.16 19.93
N ILE A 9 19.81 -14.37 18.88
CA ILE A 9 18.78 -13.57 18.21
C ILE A 9 17.70 -14.47 17.59
N GLU A 10 18.10 -15.54 16.91
CA GLU A 10 17.19 -16.53 16.34
C GLU A 10 16.25 -17.11 17.39
N SER A 11 16.72 -17.38 18.62
CA SER A 11 15.83 -17.87 19.70
C SER A 11 14.74 -16.89 20.16
N PHE A 12 14.87 -15.60 19.87
CA PHE A 12 13.86 -14.58 20.19
C PHE A 12 12.90 -14.29 19.02
N PHE A 13 13.20 -14.78 17.81
CA PHE A 13 12.26 -14.77 16.70
C PHE A 13 11.53 -16.12 16.64
N SER A 14 10.22 -16.13 16.43
CA SER A 14 9.48 -17.39 16.40
C SER A 14 10.03 -18.32 15.31
N LYS A 15 10.17 -19.62 15.62
CA LYS A 15 10.70 -20.62 14.68
C LYS A 15 9.86 -20.63 13.40
N GLU A 16 8.55 -20.51 13.53
CA GLU A 16 7.57 -20.45 12.44
C GLU A 16 7.88 -19.31 11.45
N ARG A 17 8.34 -18.16 11.98
CA ARG A 17 8.65 -16.99 11.18
C ARG A 17 9.94 -17.20 10.38
N LEU A 18 10.99 -17.73 10.99
CA LEU A 18 12.27 -17.99 10.32
C LEU A 18 12.22 -19.22 9.40
N ASN A 19 11.40 -20.23 9.71
CA ASN A 19 11.16 -21.40 8.87
C ASN A 19 10.66 -21.02 7.47
N THR A 20 9.87 -19.95 7.36
CA THR A 20 9.40 -19.46 6.05
C THR A 20 10.59 -18.98 5.20
N TYR A 21 11.55 -18.27 5.80
CA TYR A 21 12.77 -17.83 5.10
C TYR A 21 13.69 -19.01 4.77
N GLN A 22 13.87 -19.96 5.68
CA GLN A 22 14.63 -21.20 5.42
C GLN A 22 14.08 -21.93 4.20
N ARG A 23 12.75 -22.09 4.12
CA ARG A 23 12.07 -22.76 3.01
C ARG A 23 12.22 -22.02 1.69
N ILE A 24 12.06 -20.69 1.70
CA ILE A 24 12.19 -19.86 0.48
C ILE A 24 13.64 -19.87 -0.03
N LEU A 25 14.61 -19.70 0.87
CA LEU A 25 16.03 -19.59 0.54
C LEU A 25 16.72 -20.96 0.36
N ARG A 26 16.07 -22.05 0.78
CA ARG A 26 16.62 -23.42 0.78
C ARG A 26 17.97 -23.50 1.52
N THR A 27 18.03 -22.90 2.71
CA THR A 27 19.26 -22.81 3.51
C THR A 27 18.96 -22.86 5.01
N THR A 28 19.92 -23.38 5.78
CA THR A 28 19.93 -23.34 7.26
C THR A 28 20.93 -22.31 7.80
N ASN A 29 21.57 -21.54 6.92
CA ASN A 29 22.54 -20.51 7.33
C ASN A 29 21.81 -19.33 8.00
N THR A 30 21.87 -19.26 9.33
CA THR A 30 21.22 -18.21 10.15
C THR A 30 21.61 -16.80 9.71
N HIS A 31 22.87 -16.56 9.34
CA HIS A 31 23.32 -15.24 8.88
C HIS A 31 22.61 -14.82 7.59
N LEU A 32 22.52 -15.72 6.60
CA LEU A 32 21.84 -15.46 5.33
C LEU A 32 20.33 -15.25 5.51
N ILE A 33 19.70 -16.03 6.41
CA ILE A 33 18.29 -15.92 6.76
C ILE A 33 17.99 -14.55 7.39
N LEU A 34 18.79 -14.16 8.39
CA LEU A 34 18.60 -12.88 9.08
C LEU A 34 18.91 -11.68 8.17
N LYS A 35 19.85 -11.82 7.22
CA LYS A 35 20.08 -10.81 6.17
C LYS A 35 18.81 -10.59 5.33
N HIS A 36 18.18 -11.65 4.84
CA HIS A 36 16.94 -11.56 4.08
C HIS A 36 15.76 -11.09 4.92
N TYR A 37 15.74 -11.45 6.20
CA TYR A 37 14.74 -10.96 7.14
C TYR A 37 14.76 -9.43 7.27
N ILE A 38 15.93 -8.84 7.51
CA ILE A 38 16.08 -7.39 7.59
C ILE A 38 15.81 -6.73 6.23
N TRP A 39 16.26 -7.35 5.12
CA TRP A 39 15.97 -6.84 3.78
C TRP A 39 14.47 -6.80 3.50
N ASN A 40 13.75 -7.84 3.90
CA ASN A 40 12.30 -7.90 3.78
C ASN A 40 11.60 -6.81 4.58
N ILE A 41 12.09 -6.50 5.78
CA ILE A 41 11.56 -5.39 6.59
C ILE A 41 11.79 -4.06 5.87
N ASN A 42 12.99 -3.81 5.35
CA ASN A 42 13.30 -2.58 4.62
C ASN A 42 12.47 -2.45 3.34
N LEU A 43 12.32 -3.53 2.57
CA LEU A 43 11.44 -3.59 1.39
C LEU A 43 9.96 -3.34 1.75
N SER A 44 9.50 -3.93 2.84
CA SER A 44 8.12 -3.74 3.29
C SER A 44 7.88 -2.29 3.69
N LYS A 45 8.84 -1.68 4.40
CA LYS A 45 8.82 -0.29 4.83
C LYS A 45 8.80 0.67 3.63
N SER A 46 9.64 0.46 2.62
CA SER A 46 9.71 1.38 1.46
C SER A 46 8.41 1.45 0.65
N LEU A 47 7.56 0.43 0.72
CA LEU A 47 6.25 0.41 0.06
C LEU A 47 5.16 1.20 0.80
N TYR A 48 5.38 1.70 2.02
CA TYR A 48 4.32 2.36 2.80
C TYR A 48 3.83 3.65 2.13
N ILE A 49 4.75 4.46 1.59
CA ILE A 49 4.40 5.75 0.98
C ILE A 49 3.50 5.54 -0.23
N SER A 50 3.88 4.65 -1.14
CA SER A 50 3.10 4.37 -2.34
C SER A 50 1.77 3.68 -2.03
N LEU A 51 1.71 2.72 -1.11
CA LEU A 51 0.46 2.06 -0.71
C LEU A 51 -0.50 3.00 0.03
N GLN A 52 0.00 3.82 0.95
CA GLN A 52 -0.82 4.75 1.71
C GLN A 52 -1.36 5.87 0.82
N ASN A 53 -0.53 6.45 -0.05
CA ASN A 53 -0.98 7.47 -0.98
C ASN A 53 -1.98 6.92 -1.99
N LEU A 54 -1.80 5.68 -2.47
CA LEU A 54 -2.81 4.99 -3.27
C LEU A 54 -4.12 4.85 -2.51
N GLU A 55 -4.12 4.29 -1.29
CA GLU A 55 -5.33 4.04 -0.51
C GLU A 55 -6.10 5.34 -0.22
N VAL A 56 -5.40 6.38 0.25
CA VAL A 56 -6.02 7.67 0.63
C VAL A 56 -6.52 8.43 -0.60
N SER A 57 -5.74 8.49 -1.68
CA SER A 57 -6.18 9.16 -2.90
C SER A 57 -7.34 8.43 -3.57
N LEU A 58 -7.31 7.09 -3.58
CA LEU A 58 -8.37 6.27 -4.15
C LEU A 58 -9.69 6.44 -3.39
N ARG A 59 -9.68 6.28 -2.06
CA ARG A 59 -10.92 6.39 -1.26
C ARG A 59 -11.54 7.78 -1.37
N ASN A 60 -10.71 8.83 -1.37
CA ASN A 60 -11.18 10.20 -1.49
C ASN A 60 -11.71 10.47 -2.89
N SER A 61 -11.04 9.98 -3.94
CA SER A 61 -11.51 10.11 -5.32
C SER A 61 -12.86 9.42 -5.52
N ILE A 62 -13.01 8.17 -5.05
CA ILE A 62 -14.28 7.44 -5.11
C ILE A 62 -15.35 8.19 -4.32
N HIS A 63 -15.09 8.52 -3.06
CA HIS A 63 -16.07 9.16 -2.18
C HIS A 63 -16.55 10.51 -2.74
N ASN A 64 -15.63 11.38 -3.17
CA ASN A 64 -15.97 12.70 -3.68
C ASN A 64 -16.79 12.63 -4.97
N ASN A 65 -16.40 11.76 -5.90
CA ASN A 65 -17.10 11.61 -7.18
C ASN A 65 -18.47 10.97 -7.01
N LEU A 66 -18.61 9.95 -6.15
CA LEU A 66 -19.92 9.34 -5.88
C LEU A 66 -20.85 10.27 -5.10
N SER A 67 -20.33 11.05 -4.15
CA SER A 67 -21.13 12.06 -3.43
C SER A 67 -21.66 13.12 -4.40
N LYS A 68 -20.85 13.58 -5.35
CA LYS A 68 -21.28 14.51 -6.40
C LYS A 68 -22.30 13.87 -7.34
N TYR A 69 -22.02 12.67 -7.83
CA TYR A 69 -22.89 11.97 -8.79
C TYR A 69 -24.28 11.68 -8.22
N TYR A 70 -24.35 11.32 -6.93
CA TYR A 70 -25.58 10.94 -6.26
C TYR A 70 -26.21 12.06 -5.44
N ALA A 71 -25.70 13.29 -5.47
CA ALA A 71 -26.13 14.41 -4.62
C ALA A 71 -27.65 14.55 -4.55
N LYS A 72 -28.33 14.67 -5.70
CA LYS A 72 -29.80 14.78 -5.73
C LYS A 72 -30.51 13.59 -5.08
N LYS A 73 -30.06 12.36 -5.34
CA LYS A 73 -30.68 11.16 -4.75
C LYS A 73 -30.46 11.10 -3.24
N ILE A 74 -29.30 11.56 -2.77
CA ILE A 74 -28.98 11.67 -1.35
C ILE A 74 -29.93 12.67 -0.69
N ASP A 75 -30.10 13.86 -1.30
CA ASP A 75 -31.01 14.89 -0.80
C ASP A 75 -32.47 14.40 -0.73
N ASP A 76 -32.97 13.79 -1.82
CA ASP A 76 -34.33 13.24 -1.90
C ASP A 76 -34.55 12.14 -0.83
N TYR A 77 -33.59 11.22 -0.69
CA TYR A 77 -33.65 10.14 0.29
C TYR A 77 -33.62 10.65 1.73
N ASN A 78 -32.79 11.66 2.00
CA ASN A 78 -32.68 12.28 3.31
C ASN A 78 -33.94 13.05 3.69
N ALA A 79 -34.58 13.74 2.74
CA ALA A 79 -35.85 14.39 2.97
C ALA A 79 -36.94 13.38 3.37
N LEU A 80 -37.03 12.27 2.62
CA LEU A 80 -37.95 11.17 2.95
C LEU A 80 -37.66 10.58 4.33
N ARG A 81 -36.39 10.29 4.64
CA ARG A 81 -36.02 9.68 5.92
C ARG A 81 -36.35 10.55 7.13
N LYS A 82 -36.12 11.87 7.04
CA LYS A 82 -36.50 12.83 8.08
C LYS A 82 -38.01 12.90 8.32
N SER A 83 -38.84 12.73 7.29
CA SER A 83 -40.30 12.70 7.46
C SER A 83 -40.80 11.46 8.22
N ILE A 84 -40.02 10.38 8.23
CA ILE A 84 -40.41 9.09 8.83
C ILE A 84 -39.83 8.93 10.25
N ASP A 85 -38.64 9.47 10.52
CA ASP A 85 -37.97 9.37 11.81
C ASP A 85 -37.47 10.74 12.30
N HIS A 86 -38.20 11.33 13.26
CA HIS A 86 -37.89 12.64 13.83
C HIS A 86 -36.71 12.60 14.83
N ASN A 87 -36.23 11.41 15.22
CA ASN A 87 -35.08 11.22 16.14
C ASN A 87 -33.75 10.96 15.41
N PHE A 88 -33.70 11.17 14.09
CA PHE A 88 -32.60 10.80 13.20
C PHE A 88 -31.30 11.65 13.34
N THR A 89 -30.99 12.18 14.53
CA THR A 89 -29.90 13.15 14.74
C THR A 89 -28.55 12.51 15.08
N LEU A 90 -28.50 11.21 15.38
CA LEU A 90 -27.29 10.56 15.92
C LEU A 90 -26.27 10.14 14.86
N VAL A 91 -26.66 10.05 13.57
CA VAL A 91 -25.69 9.90 12.50
C VAL A 91 -26.05 10.73 11.28
N LYS A 92 -25.24 11.74 11.01
CA LYS A 92 -25.32 12.59 9.81
C LYS A 92 -24.80 11.83 8.58
N HIS A 93 -25.47 10.74 8.25
CA HIS A 93 -25.17 9.87 7.13
C HIS A 93 -25.81 10.44 5.84
N ASP A 94 -25.31 11.61 5.43
CA ASP A 94 -25.67 12.23 4.15
C ASP A 94 -24.71 11.72 3.06
N ALA A 95 -24.69 10.41 2.84
CA ALA A 95 -23.67 9.78 1.99
C ALA A 95 -24.28 8.83 0.95
N TRP A 96 -23.60 8.72 -0.20
CA TRP A 96 -23.99 7.83 -1.30
C TRP A 96 -24.11 6.37 -0.85
N PHE A 97 -23.32 5.93 0.13
CA PHE A 97 -23.32 4.55 0.61
C PHE A 97 -24.53 4.18 1.48
N ASP A 98 -25.40 5.14 1.81
CA ASP A 98 -26.67 4.92 2.50
C ASP A 98 -27.84 4.73 1.52
N LEU A 99 -27.62 4.96 0.21
CA LEU A 99 -28.64 4.81 -0.81
C LEU A 99 -29.06 3.33 -0.95
N PRO A 100 -30.37 3.02 -0.81
CA PRO A 100 -30.87 1.66 -0.96
C PRO A 100 -30.49 1.04 -2.31
N GLY A 101 -30.04 -0.22 -2.26
CA GLY A 101 -29.70 -1.01 -3.45
C GLY A 101 -28.37 -0.67 -4.13
N LEU A 102 -27.66 0.38 -3.70
CA LEU A 102 -26.37 0.74 -4.28
C LEU A 102 -25.24 -0.20 -3.84
N LEU A 103 -25.19 -0.53 -2.56
CA LEU A 103 -24.20 -1.45 -1.97
C LEU A 103 -24.79 -2.82 -1.69
N GLU A 104 -23.96 -3.85 -1.75
CA GLU A 104 -24.30 -5.20 -1.31
C GLU A 104 -24.29 -5.30 0.22
N GLU A 105 -24.99 -6.29 0.78
CA GLU A 105 -25.17 -6.49 2.22
C GLU A 105 -23.85 -6.52 2.99
N ARG A 106 -22.81 -7.11 2.39
CA ARG A 106 -21.47 -7.20 3.00
C ARG A 106 -20.86 -5.83 3.24
N GLU A 107 -20.96 -4.93 2.27
CA GLU A 107 -20.40 -3.59 2.36
C GLU A 107 -21.22 -2.73 3.32
N ILE A 108 -22.55 -2.87 3.28
CA ILE A 108 -23.47 -2.23 4.25
C ILE A 108 -23.14 -2.67 5.67
N TYR A 109 -22.94 -3.97 5.91
CA TYR A 109 -22.56 -4.49 7.22
C TYR A 109 -21.24 -3.88 7.70
N LYS A 110 -20.26 -3.74 6.81
CA LYS A 110 -18.96 -3.16 7.16
C LYS A 110 -19.06 -1.69 7.54
N ILE A 111 -19.89 -0.92 6.84
CA ILE A 111 -20.18 0.48 7.19
C ILE A 111 -20.86 0.53 8.56
N LYS A 112 -21.91 -0.25 8.79
CA LYS A 112 -22.62 -0.31 10.08
C LYS A 112 -21.68 -0.66 11.23
N GLN A 113 -20.84 -1.68 11.07
CA GLN A 113 -19.84 -2.07 12.07
C GLN A 113 -18.86 -0.93 12.36
N THR A 114 -18.41 -0.23 11.32
CA THR A 114 -17.48 0.91 11.43
C THR A 114 -18.13 2.07 12.18
N THR A 115 -19.35 2.46 11.77
CA THR A 115 -20.17 3.48 12.43
C THR A 115 -20.38 3.15 13.91
N SER A 116 -20.82 1.92 14.24
CA SER A 116 -21.04 1.51 15.63
C SER A 116 -19.77 1.53 16.48
N ASN A 117 -18.62 1.19 15.90
CA ASN A 117 -17.33 1.27 16.62
C ASN A 117 -16.91 2.72 16.85
N LEU A 118 -17.13 3.61 15.88
CA LEU A 118 -16.84 5.03 16.05
C LEU A 118 -17.74 5.66 17.13
N LEU A 119 -19.03 5.33 17.17
CA LEU A 119 -19.96 5.85 18.17
C LEU A 119 -19.62 5.44 19.62
N LYS A 120 -18.77 4.42 19.83
CA LYS A 120 -18.23 4.09 21.17
C LYS A 120 -17.24 5.14 21.69
N HIS A 121 -16.61 5.89 20.80
CA HIS A 121 -15.51 6.80 21.12
C HIS A 121 -15.82 8.27 20.78
N TYR A 122 -16.79 8.52 19.91
CA TYR A 122 -17.14 9.85 19.43
C TYR A 122 -18.63 10.11 19.62
N LYS A 123 -18.98 11.27 20.21
CA LYS A 123 -20.37 11.70 20.38
C LYS A 123 -21.07 12.03 19.05
N GLU A 124 -20.30 12.57 18.11
CA GLU A 124 -20.75 12.89 16.76
C GLU A 124 -19.72 12.36 15.76
N ILE A 125 -20.21 11.82 14.64
CA ILE A 125 -19.38 11.24 13.59
C ILE A 125 -19.72 11.87 12.24
N THR A 126 -18.68 12.18 11.46
CA THR A 126 -18.83 12.73 10.12
C THR A 126 -18.67 11.64 9.06
N THR A 127 -19.29 11.82 7.89
CA THR A 127 -19.09 10.95 6.72
C THR A 127 -17.60 10.76 6.40
N GLY A 128 -16.81 11.84 6.47
CA GLY A 128 -15.38 11.79 6.24
C GLY A 128 -14.62 10.89 7.23
N LYS A 129 -15.06 10.83 8.50
CA LYS A 129 -14.48 9.93 9.51
C LYS A 129 -14.75 8.46 9.17
N ILE A 130 -15.97 8.14 8.75
CA ILE A 130 -16.32 6.78 8.30
C ILE A 130 -15.50 6.38 7.08
N VAL A 131 -15.42 7.25 6.07
CA VAL A 131 -14.59 7.04 4.87
C VAL A 131 -13.13 6.79 5.24
N ALA A 132 -12.61 7.51 6.24
CA ALA A 132 -11.24 7.35 6.69
C ALA A 132 -10.97 6.04 7.46
N GLU A 133 -11.98 5.49 8.13
CA GLU A 133 -11.89 4.26 8.94
C GLU A 133 -12.09 2.98 8.10
N LEU A 134 -12.74 3.10 6.94
CA LEU A 134 -12.88 1.98 6.00
C LEU A 134 -11.53 1.64 5.36
N ASN A 135 -11.08 0.40 5.58
CA ASN A 135 -9.80 -0.09 5.10
C ASN A 135 -9.75 -0.30 3.57
N PHE A 136 -8.55 -0.43 3.00
CA PHE A 136 -8.34 -0.74 1.58
C PHE A 136 -9.15 -1.94 1.07
N GLY A 137 -9.41 -2.94 1.92
CA GLY A 137 -10.23 -4.10 1.57
C GLY A 137 -11.65 -3.71 1.14
N PHE A 138 -12.30 -2.80 1.87
CA PHE A 138 -13.60 -2.24 1.51
C PHE A 138 -13.53 -1.55 0.13
N TRP A 139 -12.58 -0.62 -0.06
CA TRP A 139 -12.47 0.15 -1.30
C TRP A 139 -12.15 -0.72 -2.52
N SER A 140 -11.28 -1.73 -2.36
CA SER A 140 -10.95 -2.68 -3.42
C SER A 140 -12.14 -3.57 -3.81
N ARG A 141 -13.04 -3.88 -2.88
CA ARG A 141 -14.23 -4.72 -3.13
C ARG A 141 -15.26 -4.03 -4.01
N LEU A 142 -15.29 -2.69 -4.00
CA LEU A 142 -16.14 -1.92 -4.91
C LEU A 142 -15.80 -2.17 -6.38
N PHE A 143 -14.64 -2.75 -6.72
CA PHE A 143 -14.25 -3.08 -8.10
C PHE A 143 -14.71 -4.48 -8.58
N ALA A 144 -15.54 -5.20 -7.84
CA ALA A 144 -16.09 -6.46 -8.36
C ALA A 144 -17.17 -6.22 -9.43
N SER A 145 -17.57 -7.30 -10.12
CA SER A 145 -18.57 -7.29 -11.20
C SER A 145 -19.91 -6.68 -10.80
N ASP A 146 -20.35 -6.91 -9.57
CA ASP A 146 -21.69 -6.48 -9.09
C ASP A 146 -21.83 -4.95 -9.08
N TYR A 147 -20.70 -4.24 -9.03
CA TYR A 147 -20.61 -2.79 -9.03
C TYR A 147 -20.40 -2.20 -10.42
N GLU A 148 -20.32 -3.01 -11.48
CA GLU A 148 -20.08 -2.56 -12.85
C GLU A 148 -21.12 -1.52 -13.29
N ILE A 149 -22.39 -1.88 -13.18
CA ILE A 149 -23.52 -1.02 -13.58
C ILE A 149 -23.80 0.04 -12.50
N LYS A 150 -23.68 -0.34 -11.23
CA LYS A 150 -24.04 0.51 -10.07
C LYS A 150 -23.08 1.69 -9.87
N ILE A 151 -21.79 1.51 -10.16
CA ILE A 151 -20.74 2.50 -9.90
C ILE A 151 -19.95 2.80 -11.17
N TRP A 152 -19.33 1.79 -11.80
CA TRP A 152 -18.21 2.04 -12.71
C TRP A 152 -18.60 2.53 -14.09
N HIS A 153 -19.71 2.07 -14.67
CA HIS A 153 -20.21 2.58 -15.95
C HIS A 153 -20.40 4.10 -15.97
N ARG A 154 -20.65 4.71 -14.80
CA ARG A 154 -21.03 6.12 -14.66
C ARG A 154 -19.91 7.02 -14.16
N CYS A 155 -18.93 6.48 -13.42
CA CYS A 155 -17.98 7.29 -12.65
C CYS A 155 -16.50 6.97 -12.91
N ILE A 156 -16.18 5.95 -13.73
CA ILE A 156 -14.79 5.51 -13.91
C ILE A 156 -13.88 6.61 -14.47
N LYS A 157 -14.39 7.46 -15.37
CA LYS A 157 -13.63 8.56 -15.98
C LYS A 157 -13.35 9.67 -14.97
N GLU A 158 -14.27 9.92 -14.07
CA GLU A 158 -14.25 11.00 -13.08
C GLU A 158 -13.35 10.61 -11.90
N ILE A 159 -13.35 9.32 -11.53
CA ILE A 159 -12.48 8.75 -10.50
C ILE A 159 -11.03 8.57 -11.01
N PHE A 160 -10.87 8.20 -12.29
CA PHE A 160 -9.58 7.98 -12.95
C PHE A 160 -9.41 8.83 -14.22
N PRO A 161 -9.35 10.17 -14.08
CA PRO A 161 -9.34 11.10 -15.22
C PRO A 161 -8.15 10.90 -16.15
N ASN A 162 -7.01 10.47 -15.60
CA ASN A 162 -5.74 10.33 -16.33
C ASN A 162 -5.47 8.90 -16.82
N MET A 163 -6.40 7.96 -16.63
CA MET A 163 -6.26 6.59 -17.15
C MET A 163 -6.49 6.58 -18.67
N PRO A 164 -5.62 5.98 -19.52
CA PRO A 164 -5.84 5.96 -20.96
C PRO A 164 -7.17 5.31 -21.35
N ARG A 165 -7.90 5.90 -22.31
CA ARG A 165 -9.25 5.46 -22.70
C ARG A 165 -9.28 3.99 -23.14
N SER A 166 -8.25 3.52 -23.85
CA SER A 166 -8.14 2.15 -24.36
C SER A 166 -8.13 1.07 -23.27
N ILE A 167 -7.67 1.41 -22.07
CA ILE A 167 -7.56 0.46 -20.94
C ILE A 167 -8.49 0.80 -19.78
N ARG A 168 -9.30 1.87 -19.89
CA ARG A 168 -10.15 2.38 -18.81
C ARG A 168 -11.38 1.49 -18.59
N THR A 169 -11.15 0.36 -17.95
CA THR A 169 -12.19 -0.61 -17.60
C THR A 169 -12.08 -1.01 -16.14
N ARG A 170 -13.23 -1.27 -15.51
CA ARG A 170 -13.27 -1.80 -14.14
C ARG A 170 -12.60 -3.15 -14.04
N LYS A 171 -12.62 -3.99 -15.09
CA LYS A 171 -11.91 -5.28 -15.11
C LYS A 171 -10.40 -5.11 -14.89
N ILE A 172 -9.77 -4.14 -15.56
CA ILE A 172 -8.35 -3.83 -15.40
C ILE A 172 -8.07 -3.28 -13.99
N LEU A 173 -8.88 -2.33 -13.53
CA LEU A 173 -8.74 -1.77 -12.18
C LEU A 173 -8.93 -2.83 -11.10
N SER A 174 -9.91 -3.74 -11.24
CA SER A 174 -10.17 -4.85 -10.33
C SER A 174 -8.98 -5.80 -10.21
N LYS A 175 -8.30 -6.10 -11.33
CA LYS A 175 -7.06 -6.89 -11.33
C LYS A 175 -5.96 -6.17 -10.53
N ARG A 176 -5.78 -4.86 -10.76
CA ARG A 176 -4.81 -4.04 -10.02
C ARG A 176 -5.11 -3.98 -8.53
N MET A 177 -6.31 -3.60 -8.14
CA MET A 177 -6.72 -3.49 -6.73
C MET A 177 -6.54 -4.80 -5.98
N ASN A 178 -6.87 -5.94 -6.60
CA ASN A 178 -6.64 -7.24 -5.97
C ASN A 178 -5.15 -7.56 -5.80
N LYS A 179 -4.31 -7.21 -6.78
CA LYS A 179 -2.87 -7.36 -6.67
C LYS A 179 -2.29 -6.51 -5.54
N PHE A 180 -2.68 -5.23 -5.48
CA PHE A 180 -2.23 -4.29 -4.43
C PHE A 180 -2.71 -4.72 -3.05
N ARG A 181 -3.97 -5.17 -2.93
CA ARG A 181 -4.52 -5.67 -1.66
C ARG A 181 -3.76 -6.89 -1.17
N LYS A 182 -3.43 -7.84 -2.05
CA LYS A 182 -2.62 -9.01 -1.69
C LYS A 182 -1.25 -8.58 -1.18
N LEU A 183 -0.53 -7.73 -1.92
CA LEU A 183 0.78 -7.23 -1.49
C LEU A 183 0.71 -6.51 -0.13
N ARG A 184 -0.24 -5.57 0.03
CA ARG A 184 -0.47 -4.85 1.29
C ARG A 184 -0.73 -5.83 2.43
N ASN A 185 -1.59 -6.84 2.25
CA ASN A 185 -1.87 -7.80 3.30
C ASN A 185 -0.62 -8.58 3.72
N ARG A 186 0.21 -9.01 2.77
CA ARG A 186 1.48 -9.68 3.06
C ARG A 186 2.42 -8.80 3.90
N ILE A 187 2.52 -7.52 3.56
CA ILE A 187 3.31 -6.53 4.33
C ILE A 187 2.81 -6.41 5.77
N PHE A 188 1.49 -6.25 5.96
CA PHE A 188 0.88 -6.10 7.29
C PHE A 188 0.91 -7.39 8.12
N HIS A 189 0.93 -8.57 7.48
CA HIS A 189 1.18 -9.85 8.14
C HIS A 189 2.68 -10.16 8.27
N HIS A 190 3.54 -9.21 7.90
CA HIS A 190 4.99 -9.31 7.96
C HIS A 190 5.54 -10.53 7.22
N GLU A 191 4.90 -10.92 6.13
CA GLU A 191 5.33 -12.03 5.28
C GLU A 191 6.55 -11.65 4.41
N PRO A 192 7.32 -12.64 3.93
CA PRO A 192 8.39 -12.40 2.97
C PRO A 192 7.85 -11.93 1.61
N ILE A 193 8.14 -10.69 1.21
CA ILE A 193 7.78 -10.13 -0.11
C ILE A 193 8.96 -10.12 -1.09
N PHE A 194 10.20 -10.26 -0.60
CA PHE A 194 11.41 -10.20 -1.43
C PHE A 194 11.48 -11.26 -2.53
N HIS A 195 10.72 -12.35 -2.40
CA HIS A 195 10.69 -13.47 -3.35
C HIS A 195 9.53 -13.35 -4.38
N ILE A 196 8.77 -12.26 -4.34
CA ILE A 196 7.72 -11.99 -5.33
C ILE A 196 8.42 -11.57 -6.62
N GLU A 197 8.37 -12.43 -7.65
CA GLU A 197 9.10 -12.23 -8.91
C GLU A 197 8.80 -10.87 -9.56
N ASN A 198 7.52 -10.48 -9.59
CA ASN A 198 7.07 -9.25 -10.22
C ASN A 198 6.90 -8.07 -9.25
N LEU A 199 7.59 -8.05 -8.10
CA LEU A 199 7.42 -7.02 -7.08
C LEU A 199 7.66 -5.60 -7.63
N LEU A 200 8.71 -5.41 -8.44
CA LEU A 200 9.02 -4.14 -9.08
C LEU A 200 7.91 -3.69 -10.04
N GLU A 201 7.35 -4.62 -10.82
CA GLU A 201 6.21 -4.32 -11.69
C GLU A 201 4.97 -3.93 -10.89
N VAL A 202 4.70 -4.62 -9.76
CA VAL A 202 3.58 -4.27 -8.87
C VAL A 202 3.77 -2.85 -8.31
N HIS A 203 4.97 -2.49 -7.89
CA HIS A 203 5.29 -1.13 -7.44
C HIS A 203 5.04 -0.10 -8.55
N ASN A 204 5.58 -0.32 -9.75
CA ASN A 204 5.36 0.58 -10.88
C ASN A 204 3.87 0.74 -11.22
N GLU A 205 3.08 -0.33 -11.15
CA GLU A 205 1.63 -0.26 -11.33
C GLU A 205 0.91 0.52 -10.22
N ILE A 206 1.37 0.46 -8.97
CA ILE A 206 0.84 1.28 -7.87
C ILE A 206 1.04 2.76 -8.23
N ILE A 207 2.28 3.14 -8.57
CA ILE A 207 2.63 4.52 -8.95
C ILE A 207 1.83 4.98 -10.16
N GLU A 208 1.67 4.13 -11.19
CA GLU A 208 0.88 4.47 -12.36
C GLU A 208 -0.59 4.66 -12.02
N THR A 209 -1.15 3.81 -11.17
CA THR A 209 -2.55 3.90 -10.72
C THR A 209 -2.81 5.17 -9.92
N ILE A 210 -1.86 5.59 -9.07
CA ILE A 210 -1.91 6.91 -8.43
C ILE A 210 -1.94 8.00 -9.51
N GLY A 211 -1.10 7.89 -10.53
CA GLY A 211 -1.07 8.83 -11.66
C GLY A 211 -2.36 8.87 -12.47
N TRP A 212 -3.12 7.78 -12.53
CA TRP A 212 -4.45 7.74 -13.15
C TRP A 212 -5.48 8.53 -12.34
N ILE A 213 -5.36 8.53 -11.01
CA ILE A 213 -6.21 9.31 -10.10
C ILE A 213 -5.81 10.79 -10.15
N ASN A 214 -4.53 11.10 -9.90
CA ASN A 214 -4.02 12.47 -9.85
C ASN A 214 -2.50 12.51 -10.11
N LYS A 215 -2.06 13.37 -11.03
CA LYS A 215 -0.65 13.49 -11.44
C LYS A 215 0.25 14.14 -10.39
N ASP A 216 -0.28 15.04 -9.57
CA ASP A 216 0.51 15.70 -8.52
C ASP A 216 0.72 14.78 -7.33
N VAL A 217 -0.27 13.97 -6.96
CA VAL A 217 -0.10 12.91 -5.95
C VAL A 217 0.92 11.87 -6.43
N GLN A 218 0.95 11.56 -7.73
CA GLN A 218 1.98 10.68 -8.31
C GLN A 218 3.38 11.27 -8.16
N LYS A 219 3.58 12.53 -8.54
CA LYS A 219 4.88 13.23 -8.38
C LYS A 219 5.29 13.30 -6.91
N PHE A 220 4.37 13.68 -6.02
CA PHE A 220 4.60 13.72 -4.58
C PHE A 220 5.00 12.36 -4.02
N THR A 221 4.32 11.29 -4.45
CA THR A 221 4.66 9.92 -4.04
C THR A 221 6.07 9.55 -4.49
N LEU A 222 6.39 9.76 -5.77
CA LEU A 222 7.71 9.46 -6.32
C LEU A 222 8.84 10.23 -5.64
N PHE A 223 8.59 11.47 -5.23
CA PHE A 223 9.60 12.30 -4.55
C PHE A 223 10.08 11.70 -3.23
N PHE A 224 9.22 10.98 -2.51
CA PHE A 224 9.55 10.34 -1.24
C PHE A 224 9.69 8.81 -1.33
N ASP A 225 9.55 8.23 -2.52
CA ASP A 225 9.60 6.78 -2.72
C ASP A 225 11.06 6.30 -2.83
N ASP A 226 11.49 5.46 -1.90
CA ASP A 226 12.82 4.86 -1.85
C ASP A 226 12.82 3.38 -2.30
N PHE A 227 11.69 2.88 -2.83
CA PHE A 227 11.49 1.45 -3.07
C PHE A 227 12.52 0.88 -4.05
N LYS A 228 12.75 1.54 -5.19
CA LYS A 228 13.66 1.05 -6.22
C LYS A 228 15.09 0.91 -5.71
N ALA A 229 15.57 1.89 -4.95
CA ALA A 229 16.90 1.86 -4.33
C ALA A 229 17.02 0.69 -3.34
N ILE A 230 16.03 0.50 -2.46
CA ILE A 230 16.03 -0.61 -1.49
C ILE A 230 15.87 -1.98 -2.17
N TYR A 231 15.13 -2.04 -3.28
CA TYR A 231 14.96 -3.25 -4.06
C TYR A 231 16.27 -3.69 -4.71
N SER A 232 16.99 -2.77 -5.35
CA SER A 232 18.24 -3.06 -6.05
C SER A 232 19.41 -3.30 -5.09
N TYR A 233 19.59 -2.44 -4.08
CA TYR A 233 20.84 -2.39 -3.29
C TYR A 233 20.66 -2.76 -1.81
N GLY A 234 19.42 -3.00 -1.37
CA GLY A 234 19.11 -3.19 0.06
C GLY A 234 19.82 -4.39 0.69
N LYS A 235 20.09 -5.45 -0.06
CA LYS A 235 20.83 -6.63 0.43
C LYS A 235 22.29 -6.29 0.74
N ASP A 236 22.96 -5.63 -0.20
CA ASP A 236 24.38 -5.29 -0.09
C ASP A 236 24.59 -4.27 1.03
N LEU A 237 23.67 -3.31 1.17
CA LEU A 237 23.64 -2.39 2.31
C LEU A 237 23.62 -3.12 3.65
N ILE A 238 22.75 -4.11 3.80
CA ILE A 238 22.63 -4.85 5.06
C ILE A 238 23.91 -5.61 5.34
N GLU A 239 24.51 -6.23 4.31
CA GLU A 239 25.78 -6.93 4.43
C GLU A 239 26.90 -5.99 4.89
N LEU A 240 27.04 -4.82 4.26
CA LEU A 240 28.01 -3.80 4.66
C LEU A 240 27.78 -3.30 6.09
N ARG A 241 26.53 -3.11 6.52
CA ARG A 241 26.19 -2.70 7.90
C ARG A 241 26.47 -3.79 8.94
N LEU A 242 26.34 -5.06 8.56
CA LEU A 242 26.69 -6.18 9.43
C LEU A 242 28.22 -6.30 9.56
N MET A 243 28.97 -5.99 8.50
CA MET A 243 30.43 -6.07 8.46
C MET A 243 31.15 -4.85 9.08
N ASN A 244 30.58 -3.63 8.97
CA ASN A 244 31.30 -2.39 9.28
C ASN A 244 30.56 -1.49 10.30
N ARG A 245 31.22 -1.15 11.42
CA ARG A 245 30.59 -0.51 12.60
C ARG A 245 30.10 0.92 12.33
N ASP A 246 30.75 1.65 11.42
CA ASP A 246 30.51 3.08 11.14
C ASP A 246 29.73 3.32 9.83
N PHE A 247 29.16 2.28 9.22
CA PHE A 247 28.39 2.39 7.98
C PHE A 247 26.93 2.73 8.28
N THR A 248 26.58 4.01 8.11
CA THR A 248 25.24 4.54 8.38
C THR A 248 24.38 4.53 7.11
N TYR A 249 23.07 4.63 7.30
CA TYR A 249 22.13 4.79 6.17
C TYR A 249 22.40 6.08 5.39
N HIS A 250 22.95 7.10 6.05
CA HIS A 250 23.37 8.34 5.41
C HIS A 250 24.52 8.13 4.42
N LYS A 251 25.59 7.42 4.83
CA LYS A 251 26.70 7.04 3.92
C LYS A 251 26.22 6.23 2.72
N PHE A 252 25.17 5.43 2.89
CA PHE A 252 24.57 4.69 1.79
C PHE A 252 23.80 5.59 0.81
N ILE A 253 23.02 6.55 1.32
CA ILE A 253 22.36 7.55 0.46
C ILE A 253 23.40 8.35 -0.32
N GLU A 254 24.51 8.77 0.31
CA GLU A 254 25.60 9.44 -0.39
C GLU A 254 26.17 8.59 -1.53
N ILE A 255 26.33 7.28 -1.33
CA ILE A 255 26.80 6.35 -2.38
C ILE A 255 25.80 6.27 -3.53
N ILE A 256 24.51 6.05 -3.25
CA ILE A 256 23.48 5.96 -4.30
C ILE A 256 23.34 7.27 -5.08
N ILE A 257 23.36 8.42 -4.40
CA ILE A 257 23.29 9.74 -5.06
C ILE A 257 24.51 9.94 -5.96
N ASN A 258 25.70 9.53 -5.51
CA ASN A 258 26.92 9.61 -6.31
C ASN A 258 26.89 8.62 -7.49
N GLU A 259 26.29 7.44 -7.35
CA GLU A 259 26.12 6.45 -8.43
C GLU A 259 25.10 6.89 -9.50
N GLU A 260 23.96 7.48 -9.12
CA GLU A 260 23.00 8.04 -10.09
C GLU A 260 23.59 9.23 -10.87
N GLN A 261 24.58 9.92 -10.30
CA GLN A 261 25.29 11.03 -10.96
C GLN A 261 26.56 10.61 -11.72
N GLN A 262 27.16 9.46 -11.41
CA GLN A 262 28.37 8.96 -12.06
C GLN A 262 28.25 7.46 -12.39
N ASN A 263 28.22 7.15 -13.69
CA ASN A 263 28.15 5.80 -14.28
C ASN A 263 29.38 4.89 -14.00
N ASN A 264 30.04 4.95 -12.83
CA ASN A 264 30.93 3.93 -12.23
C ASN A 264 31.78 4.56 -11.12
N ILE A 265 31.74 4.02 -9.89
CA ILE A 265 32.79 4.24 -8.89
C ILE A 265 33.18 2.91 -8.24
N ASN A 266 34.47 2.57 -8.31
CA ASN A 266 35.09 1.51 -7.51
C ASN A 266 35.32 2.02 -6.08
N LEU A 267 34.70 1.40 -5.08
CA LEU A 267 34.91 1.74 -3.68
C LEU A 267 35.96 0.83 -3.04
N LYS A 268 37.14 1.41 -2.71
CA LYS A 268 38.09 0.81 -1.76
C LYS A 268 37.61 1.08 -0.33
N VAL A 269 37.00 0.08 0.29
CA VAL A 269 36.78 0.06 1.74
C VAL A 269 37.85 -0.86 2.36
N SER A 270 38.68 -0.28 3.22
CA SER A 270 39.81 -0.90 3.96
C SER A 270 39.96 -2.43 3.84
N ASN A 271 40.96 -2.84 3.06
CA ASN A 271 41.53 -4.18 2.89
C ASN A 271 40.65 -5.33 2.34
N LYS A 272 39.50 -5.05 1.71
CA LYS A 272 38.91 -5.96 0.71
C LYS A 272 38.15 -5.15 -0.34
N GLU A 273 38.61 -5.19 -1.59
CA GLU A 273 37.87 -4.69 -2.74
C GLU A 273 36.59 -5.52 -2.89
N ILE A 274 35.43 -4.91 -2.64
CA ILE A 274 34.12 -5.50 -2.94
C ILE A 274 33.65 -4.85 -4.24
N ASN A 275 33.80 -5.58 -5.34
CA ASN A 275 33.24 -5.17 -6.63
C ASN A 275 31.72 -5.40 -6.59
N ILE A 276 30.95 -4.31 -6.56
CA ILE A 276 29.51 -4.36 -6.75
C ILE A 276 29.26 -4.43 -8.26
N THR A 277 29.00 -5.63 -8.77
CA THR A 277 28.71 -5.81 -10.20
C THR A 277 27.26 -5.42 -10.48
N VAL A 278 27.05 -4.28 -11.13
CA VAL A 278 25.75 -3.86 -11.64
C VAL A 278 25.33 -4.81 -12.76
N LYS A 279 24.28 -5.61 -12.54
CA LYS A 279 23.55 -6.25 -13.64
C LYS A 279 22.49 -5.27 -14.13
N ASN A 280 22.75 -4.64 -15.26
CA ASN A 280 21.72 -3.95 -16.02
C ASN A 280 20.75 -4.99 -16.63
N THR A 281 19.57 -5.16 -16.02
CA THR A 281 18.38 -5.75 -16.66
C THR A 281 17.13 -5.19 -16.01
#